data_AF-A0AAP3VTS1-F1
#
_entry.id   AF-A0AAP3VTS1-F1
#
_cell.length_a   1.000
_cell.length_b   1.000
_cell.length_c   1.000
_cell.angle_alpha   90.00
_cell.angle_beta   90.00
_cell.angle_gamma   90.00
#
_symmetry.space_group_name_H-M   'P 1'
#
loop_
_entity.id
_entity.type
_entity.pdbx_description
1 polymer ?
#
loop_
_entity_poly.entity_id
_entity_poly.type
_entity_poly.pdbx_seq_one_letter_code
_entity_poly.pdbx_strand_id
1 'polypeptide(L)'
;MLYNNRVTICTCASRSFIDKEKVVKVAAFLRQEGYDVVVEPDLCEKVRERTSDLPDVASSTIIACYPRAIRSLFASVGMETSRVLDIRNEGMEAILDSFGFAYEVSPVEMEEEEVIRQSVSSFPVKIGVDAWYPTLDKERCTDCGKCHDFCLFGVYTIEDGVVTVKQPQNCKNNCPACARMCPNKAIIFPKYEKSPINGGLKDEELAVSIDAKTVYADTLRARLAQRRAGVSFLKKDNQ
;
A
#
# COMPACT_ATOMS: atom_id res chain seq x y z
N MET A 1 -14.15 -23.81 -18.95
CA MET A 1 -13.82 -22.41 -18.61
C MET A 1 -12.32 -22.34 -18.61
N LEU A 2 -11.71 -21.61 -19.54
CA LEU A 2 -10.26 -21.38 -19.53
C LEU A 2 -9.98 -20.49 -18.33
N TYR A 3 -9.53 -21.08 -17.21
CA TYR A 3 -8.97 -20.27 -16.13
C TYR A 3 -7.79 -19.50 -16.72
N ASN A 4 -7.78 -18.17 -16.53
CA ASN A 4 -6.63 -17.38 -16.96
C ASN A 4 -5.43 -17.80 -16.10
N ASN A 5 -4.52 -18.59 -16.67
CA ASN A 5 -3.34 -19.11 -15.97
C ASN A 5 -2.25 -18.05 -15.76
N ARG A 6 -2.47 -16.80 -16.22
CA ARG A 6 -1.52 -15.71 -16.01
C ARG A 6 -1.66 -15.14 -14.61
N VAL A 7 -0.53 -15.01 -13.92
CA VAL A 7 -0.40 -14.42 -12.59
C VAL A 7 0.60 -13.29 -12.65
N THR A 8 0.24 -12.11 -12.14
CA THR A 8 1.17 -10.98 -12.03
C THR A 8 1.48 -10.71 -10.58
N ILE A 9 2.76 -10.77 -10.18
CA ILE A 9 3.18 -10.52 -8.80
C ILE A 9 3.95 -9.20 -8.71
N CYS A 10 3.41 -8.24 -7.96
CA CYS A 10 4.09 -6.95 -7.73
C CYS A 10 5.08 -7.07 -6.58
N THR A 11 6.34 -6.71 -6.83
CA THR A 11 7.33 -6.64 -5.76
C THR A 11 7.24 -5.33 -4.97
N CYS A 12 6.66 -4.25 -5.52
CA CYS A 12 6.78 -2.90 -4.96
C CYS A 12 8.26 -2.51 -4.78
N ALA A 13 9.09 -2.67 -5.83
CA ALA A 13 10.55 -2.49 -5.81
C ALA A 13 11.00 -1.16 -5.18
N SER A 14 10.21 -0.09 -5.30
CA SER A 14 10.58 1.22 -4.74
C SER A 14 10.44 1.33 -3.21
N ARG A 15 9.86 0.33 -2.53
CA ARG A 15 9.62 0.31 -1.07
C ARG A 15 9.80 -1.09 -0.50
N SER A 16 10.00 -1.20 0.81
CA SER A 16 10.15 -2.48 1.52
C SER A 16 8.84 -3.02 2.10
N PHE A 17 7.69 -2.69 1.50
CA PHE A 17 6.38 -3.11 2.04
C PHE A 17 5.99 -4.54 1.68
N ILE A 18 6.59 -5.10 0.63
CA ILE A 18 6.37 -6.48 0.20
C ILE A 18 7.67 -7.25 0.44
N ASP A 19 7.56 -8.37 1.14
CA ASP A 19 8.66 -9.30 1.35
C ASP A 19 9.06 -9.95 0.02
N LYS A 20 10.31 -9.70 -0.41
CA LYS A 20 10.84 -10.19 -1.69
C LYS A 20 11.03 -11.71 -1.68
N GLU A 21 11.39 -12.28 -0.54
CA GLU A 21 11.52 -13.74 -0.40
C GLU A 21 10.18 -14.43 -0.59
N LYS A 22 9.13 -13.84 -0.02
CA LYS A 22 7.77 -14.33 -0.21
C LYS A 22 7.35 -14.27 -1.68
N VAL A 23 7.70 -13.20 -2.39
CA VAL A 23 7.44 -13.12 -3.84
C VAL A 23 8.18 -14.21 -4.60
N VAL A 24 9.47 -14.42 -4.32
CA VAL A 24 10.27 -15.48 -4.98
C VAL A 24 9.63 -16.85 -4.79
N LYS A 25 9.30 -17.21 -3.54
CA LYS A 25 8.72 -18.52 -3.21
C LYS A 25 7.35 -18.74 -3.83
N VAL A 26 6.45 -17.74 -3.76
CA VAL A 26 5.12 -17.83 -4.38
C VAL A 26 5.23 -17.90 -5.89
N ALA A 27 6.11 -17.11 -6.50
CA ALA A 27 6.32 -17.14 -7.95
C ALA A 27 6.87 -18.48 -8.43
N ALA A 28 7.89 -19.02 -7.75
CA ALA A 28 8.51 -20.30 -8.10
C ALA A 28 7.51 -21.45 -7.97
N PHE A 29 6.76 -21.51 -6.87
CA PHE A 29 5.72 -22.50 -6.66
C PHE A 29 4.66 -22.46 -7.77
N LEU A 30 4.12 -21.27 -8.08
CA LEU A 30 3.09 -21.16 -9.11
C LEU A 30 3.61 -21.51 -10.51
N ARG A 31 4.88 -21.22 -10.84
CA ARG A 31 5.48 -21.67 -12.11
C ARG A 31 5.63 -23.18 -12.18
N GLN A 32 6.06 -23.81 -11.09
CA GLN A 32 6.15 -25.27 -10.98
C GLN A 32 4.78 -25.94 -11.20
N GLU A 33 3.71 -25.31 -10.72
CA GLU A 33 2.32 -25.74 -10.94
C GLU A 33 1.75 -25.34 -12.32
N GLY A 34 2.57 -24.79 -13.23
CA GLY A 34 2.21 -24.52 -14.62
C GLY A 34 1.50 -23.19 -14.88
N TYR A 35 1.55 -22.24 -13.93
CA TYR A 35 1.06 -20.87 -14.16
C TYR A 35 2.09 -20.02 -14.92
N ASP A 36 1.59 -19.13 -15.77
CA ASP A 36 2.40 -18.09 -16.42
C ASP A 36 2.59 -16.92 -15.46
N VAL A 37 3.68 -16.96 -14.68
CA VAL A 37 3.95 -15.97 -13.64
C VAL A 37 4.89 -14.88 -14.14
N VAL A 38 4.37 -13.65 -14.18
CA VAL A 38 5.12 -12.42 -14.46
C VAL A 38 5.36 -11.68 -13.14
N VAL A 39 6.63 -11.44 -12.81
CA VAL A 39 6.99 -10.65 -11.63
C VAL A 39 7.28 -9.21 -12.07
N GLU A 40 6.49 -8.27 -11.55
CA GLU A 40 6.58 -6.85 -11.90
C GLU A 40 7.33 -6.06 -10.82
N PRO A 41 8.24 -5.15 -11.19
CA PRO A 41 8.95 -4.32 -10.23
C PRO A 41 7.97 -3.45 -9.44
N ASP A 42 7.10 -2.70 -10.12
CA ASP A 42 6.27 -1.71 -9.42
C ASP A 42 5.00 -1.36 -10.20
N LEU A 43 3.86 -1.93 -9.79
CA LEU A 43 2.57 -1.66 -10.46
C LEU A 43 2.14 -0.19 -10.37
N CYS A 44 2.54 0.56 -9.32
CA CYS A 44 2.21 1.98 -9.24
C CYS A 44 2.99 2.77 -10.31
N GLU A 45 4.27 2.46 -10.50
CA GLU A 45 5.04 3.08 -11.59
C GLU A 45 4.46 2.72 -12.96
N LYS A 46 4.16 1.43 -13.16
CA LYS A 46 3.60 0.91 -14.40
C LYS A 46 2.27 1.57 -14.79
N VAL A 47 1.36 1.73 -13.82
CA VAL A 47 0.06 2.40 -14.04
C VAL A 47 0.25 3.89 -14.29
N ARG A 48 1.16 4.56 -13.56
CA ARG A 48 1.51 5.97 -13.80
C ARG A 48 2.03 6.19 -15.23
N GLU A 49 2.84 5.26 -15.73
CA GLU A 49 3.45 5.32 -17.06
C GLU A 49 2.53 4.82 -18.18
N ARG A 50 1.39 4.21 -17.83
CA ARG A 50 0.40 3.67 -18.79
C ARG A 50 1.04 2.72 -19.81
N THR A 51 1.84 1.79 -19.34
CA THR A 51 2.50 0.81 -20.21
C THR A 51 1.48 -0.01 -21.00
N SER A 52 1.84 -0.44 -22.22
CA SER A 52 0.92 -1.07 -23.17
C SER A 52 0.39 -2.43 -22.71
N ASP A 53 1.07 -3.10 -21.78
CA ASP A 53 0.74 -4.40 -21.21
C ASP A 53 -0.20 -4.33 -19.99
N LEU A 54 -0.64 -3.14 -19.57
CA LEU A 54 -1.61 -3.01 -18.47
C LEU A 54 -2.91 -3.81 -18.66
N PRO A 55 -3.51 -3.93 -19.87
CA PRO A 55 -4.68 -4.79 -20.08
C PRO A 55 -4.41 -6.26 -19.73
N ASP A 56 -3.22 -6.76 -20.07
CA ASP A 56 -2.82 -8.13 -19.73
C ASP A 56 -2.73 -8.31 -18.22
N VAL A 57 -2.11 -7.35 -17.52
CA VAL A 57 -2.02 -7.36 -16.04
C VAL A 57 -3.41 -7.28 -15.40
N ALA A 58 -4.29 -6.42 -15.91
CA ALA A 58 -5.65 -6.27 -15.38
C ALA A 58 -6.48 -7.57 -15.53
N SER A 59 -6.25 -8.31 -16.61
CA SER A 59 -6.92 -9.59 -16.88
C SER A 59 -6.37 -10.76 -16.04
N SER A 60 -5.13 -10.65 -15.54
CA SER A 60 -4.43 -11.71 -14.79
C SER A 60 -4.92 -11.81 -13.33
N THR A 61 -4.52 -12.88 -12.64
CA THR A 61 -4.60 -12.86 -11.17
C THR A 61 -3.44 -12.01 -10.63
N ILE A 62 -3.76 -10.89 -9.97
CA ILE A 62 -2.76 -9.97 -9.45
C ILE A 62 -2.46 -10.31 -7.99
N ILE A 63 -1.20 -10.57 -7.67
CA ILE A 63 -0.71 -10.74 -6.29
C ILE A 63 0.11 -9.50 -5.95
N ALA A 64 -0.38 -8.63 -5.08
CA ALA A 64 0.28 -7.35 -4.81
C ALA A 64 0.01 -6.86 -3.37
N CYS A 65 -0.02 -5.55 -3.15
CA CYS A 65 -0.42 -5.01 -1.85
C CYS A 65 -1.93 -5.20 -1.61
N TYR A 66 -2.57 -4.26 -0.93
CA TYR A 66 -4.00 -4.38 -0.61
C TYR A 66 -4.88 -4.45 -1.87
N PRO A 67 -5.81 -5.42 -1.97
CA PRO A 67 -6.72 -5.55 -3.11
C PRO A 67 -7.50 -4.26 -3.41
N ARG A 68 -7.91 -3.54 -2.37
CA ARG A 68 -8.55 -2.23 -2.48
C ARG A 68 -7.67 -1.19 -3.16
N ALA A 69 -6.38 -1.15 -2.83
CA ALA A 69 -5.43 -0.23 -3.44
C ALA A 69 -5.22 -0.53 -4.92
N ILE A 70 -5.06 -1.80 -5.28
CA ILE A 70 -4.86 -2.24 -6.67
C ILE A 70 -6.10 -1.99 -7.51
N ARG A 71 -7.31 -2.30 -7.01
CA ARG A 71 -8.56 -1.99 -7.72
C ARG A 71 -8.69 -0.50 -8.00
N SER A 72 -8.50 0.36 -7.00
CA SER A 72 -8.51 1.82 -7.19
C SER A 72 -7.41 2.33 -8.11
N LEU A 73 -6.25 1.67 -8.11
CA LEU A 73 -5.12 1.99 -8.98
C LEU A 73 -5.46 1.72 -10.45
N PHE A 74 -5.96 0.54 -10.80
CA PHE A 74 -6.36 0.22 -12.18
C PHE A 74 -7.59 1.00 -12.62
N ALA A 75 -8.57 1.22 -11.73
CA ALA A 75 -9.72 2.06 -12.02
C ALA A 75 -9.32 3.50 -12.39
N SER A 76 -8.21 4.02 -11.85
CA SER A 76 -7.71 5.36 -12.17
C SER A 76 -7.28 5.53 -13.64
N VAL A 77 -7.04 4.42 -14.34
CA VAL A 77 -6.74 4.38 -15.78
C VAL A 77 -7.85 3.72 -16.60
N GLY A 78 -9.04 3.55 -16.02
CA GLY A 78 -10.22 3.02 -16.70
C GLY A 78 -10.21 1.51 -16.88
N MET A 79 -9.50 0.77 -16.03
CA MET A 79 -9.42 -0.69 -16.07
C MET A 79 -10.03 -1.31 -14.82
N GLU A 80 -10.71 -2.45 -15.00
CA GLU A 80 -11.14 -3.32 -13.92
C GLU A 80 -10.18 -4.50 -13.80
N THR A 81 -9.93 -4.95 -12.58
CA THR A 81 -9.06 -6.11 -12.35
C THR A 81 -9.90 -7.36 -12.09
N SER A 82 -9.46 -8.49 -12.66
CA SER A 82 -10.17 -9.77 -12.53
C SER A 82 -10.12 -10.30 -11.08
N ARG A 83 -8.92 -10.54 -10.57
CA ARG A 83 -8.69 -11.08 -9.23
C ARG A 83 -7.46 -10.43 -8.61
N VAL A 84 -7.55 -10.06 -7.34
CA VAL A 84 -6.42 -9.46 -6.60
C VAL A 84 -6.25 -10.10 -5.23
N LEU A 85 -5.03 -10.52 -4.90
CA LEU A 85 -4.62 -11.17 -3.65
C LEU A 85 -3.63 -10.29 -2.86
N ASP A 86 -3.70 -10.35 -1.52
CA ASP A 86 -2.94 -9.48 -0.61
C ASP A 86 -1.63 -10.14 -0.14
N ILE A 87 -0.56 -10.03 -0.92
CA ILE A 87 0.76 -10.49 -0.48
C ILE A 87 1.41 -9.59 0.56
N ARG A 88 0.83 -8.43 0.91
CA ARG A 88 1.38 -7.59 1.97
C ARG A 88 1.08 -8.15 3.35
N ASN A 89 -0.12 -8.68 3.56
CA ASN A 89 -0.56 -9.17 4.87
C ASN A 89 -0.78 -10.68 4.94
N GLU A 90 -1.10 -11.34 3.83
CA GLU A 90 -1.36 -12.77 3.84
C GLU A 90 -0.05 -13.56 3.81
N GLY A 91 -0.05 -14.69 4.52
CA GLY A 91 1.01 -15.69 4.45
C GLY A 91 0.99 -16.43 3.11
N MET A 92 2.06 -17.15 2.81
CA MET A 92 2.13 -17.96 1.58
C MET A 92 1.02 -18.99 1.50
N GLU A 93 0.71 -19.66 2.62
CA GLU A 93 -0.37 -20.63 2.75
C GLU A 93 -1.70 -20.07 2.25
N ALA A 94 -2.18 -18.96 2.83
CA ALA A 94 -3.44 -18.34 2.42
C ALA A 94 -3.47 -17.92 0.93
N ILE A 95 -2.33 -17.45 0.40
CA ILE A 95 -2.23 -17.10 -1.02
C ILE A 95 -2.37 -18.34 -1.89
N LEU A 96 -1.66 -19.43 -1.57
CA LEU A 96 -1.64 -20.67 -2.35
C LEU A 96 -2.93 -21.48 -2.21
N ASP A 97 -3.54 -21.50 -1.02
CA ASP A 97 -4.88 -22.04 -0.77
C ASP A 97 -5.91 -21.39 -1.70
N SER A 98 -5.74 -20.11 -2.00
CA SER A 98 -6.62 -19.38 -2.91
C SER A 98 -6.53 -19.89 -4.37
N PHE A 99 -5.46 -20.61 -4.74
CA PHE A 99 -5.33 -21.31 -6.03
C PHE A 99 -5.79 -22.78 -5.95
N GLY A 100 -6.25 -23.25 -4.79
CA GLY A 100 -6.70 -24.61 -4.57
C GLY A 100 -5.58 -25.59 -4.19
N PHE A 101 -4.40 -25.09 -3.84
CA PHE A 101 -3.29 -25.92 -3.37
C PHE A 101 -3.32 -25.98 -1.85
N ALA A 102 -3.30 -27.18 -1.28
CA ALA A 102 -2.91 -27.32 0.12
C ALA A 102 -1.40 -27.04 0.19
N TYR A 103 -0.98 -26.07 1.00
CA TYR A 103 0.44 -25.78 1.20
C TYR A 103 1.12 -26.93 1.94
N GLU A 104 1.44 -27.99 1.22
CA GLU A 104 2.41 -28.99 1.64
C GLU A 104 3.78 -28.52 1.15
N VAL A 105 4.80 -28.67 2.01
CA VAL A 105 6.18 -28.32 1.67
C VAL A 105 6.69 -29.29 0.61
N SER A 106 6.30 -29.08 -0.64
CA SER A 106 6.97 -29.67 -1.78
C SER A 106 8.29 -28.92 -1.94
N PRO A 107 9.45 -29.60 -2.01
CA PRO A 107 10.70 -28.93 -2.32
C PRO A 107 10.56 -28.30 -3.70
N VAL A 108 10.45 -26.97 -3.73
CA VAL A 108 10.54 -26.20 -4.96
C VAL A 108 11.95 -26.40 -5.51
N GLU A 109 12.06 -26.59 -6.82
CA GLU A 109 13.36 -26.70 -7.47
C GLU A 109 14.18 -25.44 -7.14
N MET A 110 15.29 -25.62 -6.42
CA MET A 110 16.14 -24.52 -5.96
C MET A 110 16.63 -23.62 -7.10
N GLU A 111 16.71 -24.16 -8.33
CA GLU A 111 17.11 -23.43 -9.52
C GLU A 111 16.08 -22.36 -9.93
N GLU A 112 14.78 -22.66 -9.88
CA GLU A 112 13.72 -21.70 -10.25
C GLU A 112 13.65 -20.53 -9.26
N GLU A 113 13.74 -20.82 -7.96
CA GLU A 113 13.81 -19.77 -6.94
C GLU A 113 15.02 -18.84 -7.16
N GLU A 114 16.19 -19.38 -7.51
CA GLU A 114 17.39 -18.60 -7.73
C GLU A 114 17.27 -17.70 -8.98
N VAL A 115 16.71 -18.20 -10.09
CA VAL A 115 16.46 -17.40 -11.29
C VAL A 115 15.52 -16.23 -10.99
N ILE A 116 14.41 -16.49 -10.28
CA ILE A 116 13.44 -15.44 -9.92
C ILE A 116 14.09 -14.44 -8.95
N ARG A 117 14.84 -14.91 -7.97
CA ARG A 117 15.56 -14.09 -7.00
C ARG A 117 16.55 -13.15 -7.68
N GLN A 118 17.32 -13.66 -8.64
CA GLN A 118 18.22 -12.84 -9.46
C GLN A 118 17.44 -11.76 -10.22
N SER A 119 16.33 -12.13 -10.88
CA SER A 119 15.45 -11.16 -11.55
C SER A 119 14.94 -10.09 -10.58
N VAL A 120 14.38 -10.48 -9.43
CA VAL A 120 13.85 -9.54 -8.41
C VAL A 120 14.93 -8.62 -7.87
N SER A 121 16.14 -9.14 -7.64
CA SER A 121 17.28 -8.36 -7.15
C SER A 121 17.82 -7.34 -8.16
N SER A 122 17.61 -7.60 -9.47
CA SER A 122 18.04 -6.71 -10.55
C SER A 122 17.07 -5.56 -10.85
N PHE A 123 15.87 -5.57 -10.25
CA PHE A 123 14.89 -4.51 -10.48
C PHE A 123 15.40 -3.14 -10.02
N PRO A 124 15.11 -2.06 -10.78
CA PRO A 124 15.58 -0.74 -10.44
C PRO A 124 14.95 -0.25 -9.13
N VAL A 125 15.77 -0.04 -8.11
CA VAL A 125 15.33 0.54 -6.84
C VAL A 125 15.48 2.06 -6.90
N LYS A 126 14.36 2.76 -7.10
CA LYS A 126 14.33 4.23 -7.17
C LYS A 126 13.98 4.85 -5.81
N ILE A 127 14.95 4.88 -4.90
CA ILE A 127 14.74 5.43 -3.54
C ILE A 127 14.48 6.95 -3.62
N GLY A 128 13.35 7.40 -3.09
CA GLY A 128 13.00 8.83 -2.97
C GLY A 128 12.31 9.44 -4.20
N VAL A 129 12.21 8.71 -5.32
CA VAL A 129 11.43 9.10 -6.52
C VAL A 129 10.38 8.03 -6.86
N ASP A 130 9.84 7.41 -5.82
CA ASP A 130 8.82 6.40 -5.97
C ASP A 130 7.52 6.98 -6.55
N ALA A 131 6.73 6.11 -7.18
CA ALA A 131 5.44 6.45 -7.77
C ALA A 131 4.39 6.75 -6.69
N TRP A 132 4.58 7.88 -5.99
CA TRP A 132 3.73 8.39 -4.93
C TRP A 132 2.65 9.29 -5.51
N TYR A 133 1.40 8.84 -5.42
CA TYR A 133 0.21 9.60 -5.78
C TYR A 133 -1.03 8.95 -5.18
N PRO A 134 -2.13 9.70 -5.01
CA PRO A 134 -3.38 9.14 -4.51
C PRO A 134 -4.15 8.40 -5.62
N THR A 135 -4.90 7.39 -5.22
CA THR A 135 -5.99 6.80 -5.99
C THR A 135 -7.30 6.93 -5.22
N LEU A 136 -8.43 6.78 -5.90
CA LEU A 136 -9.75 6.91 -5.28
C LEU A 136 -10.46 5.57 -5.27
N ASP A 137 -10.90 5.16 -4.09
CA ASP A 137 -11.89 4.11 -3.91
C ASP A 137 -13.27 4.66 -4.25
N LYS A 138 -13.75 4.33 -5.45
CA LYS A 138 -15.04 4.80 -5.96
C LYS A 138 -16.23 4.19 -5.23
N GLU A 139 -16.08 3.07 -4.54
CA GLU A 139 -17.15 2.49 -3.72
C GLU A 139 -17.38 3.30 -2.43
N ARG A 140 -16.36 4.02 -1.95
CA ARG A 140 -16.43 4.85 -0.73
C ARG A 140 -16.48 6.35 -0.99
N CYS A 141 -16.02 6.79 -2.16
CA CYS A 141 -16.04 8.19 -2.53
C CYS A 141 -17.48 8.63 -2.79
N THR A 142 -17.94 9.67 -2.09
CA THR A 142 -19.25 10.29 -2.31
C THR A 142 -19.16 11.60 -3.10
N ASP A 143 -18.02 11.79 -3.79
CA ASP A 143 -17.69 12.99 -4.56
C ASP A 143 -17.86 14.33 -3.82
N CYS A 144 -17.70 14.33 -2.49
CA CYS A 144 -17.93 15.50 -1.63
C CYS A 144 -16.97 16.70 -1.84
N GLY A 145 -16.00 16.60 -2.75
CA GLY A 145 -15.09 17.69 -3.11
C GLY A 145 -14.02 18.08 -2.08
N LYS A 146 -14.12 17.68 -0.81
CA LYS A 146 -13.18 18.14 0.25
C LYS A 146 -11.69 17.95 -0.06
N CYS A 147 -11.34 16.90 -0.78
CA CYS A 147 -9.94 16.65 -1.19
C CYS A 147 -9.44 17.62 -2.26
N HIS A 148 -10.32 18.07 -3.15
CA HIS A 148 -10.06 19.15 -4.10
C HIS A 148 -9.77 20.44 -3.34
N ASP A 149 -10.66 20.84 -2.43
CA ASP A 149 -10.53 22.10 -1.68
C ASP A 149 -9.28 22.16 -0.81
N PHE A 150 -8.85 21.00 -0.29
CA PHE A 150 -7.70 20.92 0.58
C PHE A 150 -6.37 20.84 -0.16
N CYS A 151 -6.33 20.24 -1.34
CA CYS A 151 -5.07 19.96 -2.01
C CYS A 151 -4.49 21.22 -2.67
N LEU A 152 -3.51 21.83 -2.02
CA LEU A 152 -2.79 23.00 -2.55
C LEU A 152 -1.97 22.73 -3.82
N PHE A 153 -1.82 21.46 -4.20
CA PHE A 153 -1.01 21.04 -5.36
C PHE A 153 -1.85 20.74 -6.61
N GLY A 154 -3.17 20.92 -6.56
CA GLY A 154 -4.03 20.73 -7.73
C GLY A 154 -4.07 19.29 -8.25
N VAL A 155 -3.96 18.30 -7.36
CA VAL A 155 -3.97 16.87 -7.73
C VAL A 155 -5.36 16.41 -8.21
N TYR A 156 -6.40 16.99 -7.62
CA TYR A 156 -7.80 16.60 -7.85
C TYR A 156 -8.52 17.62 -8.74
N THR A 157 -9.53 17.14 -9.45
CA THR A 157 -10.47 17.97 -10.22
C THR A 157 -11.89 17.46 -9.99
N ILE A 158 -12.88 18.35 -10.12
CA ILE A 158 -14.30 17.99 -10.11
C ILE A 158 -14.84 18.31 -11.52
N GLU A 159 -15.25 17.27 -12.25
CA GLU A 159 -15.89 17.37 -13.56
C GLU A 159 -17.28 16.71 -13.43
N ASP A 160 -18.35 17.41 -13.83
CA ASP A 160 -19.75 16.94 -13.73
C ASP A 160 -20.14 16.40 -12.34
N GLY A 161 -19.62 17.03 -11.29
CA GLY A 161 -19.87 16.63 -9.90
C GLY A 161 -19.09 15.40 -9.44
N VAL A 162 -18.19 14.86 -10.28
CA VAL A 162 -17.37 13.68 -9.97
C VAL A 162 -15.94 14.10 -9.66
N VAL A 163 -15.42 13.65 -8.52
CA VAL A 163 -14.03 13.90 -8.10
C VAL A 163 -13.10 12.91 -8.82
N THR A 164 -12.02 13.42 -9.43
CA THR A 164 -10.99 12.58 -10.07
C THR A 164 -9.58 13.03 -9.68
N VAL A 165 -8.61 12.13 -9.76
CA VAL A 165 -7.18 12.44 -9.63
C VAL A 165 -6.66 12.76 -11.04
N LYS A 166 -6.58 14.04 -11.39
CA LYS A 166 -6.21 14.49 -12.74
C LYS A 166 -4.71 14.71 -12.89
N GLN A 167 -4.05 15.20 -11.85
CA GLN A 167 -2.62 15.54 -11.85
C GLN A 167 -1.87 14.76 -10.75
N PRO A 168 -1.80 13.42 -10.84
CA PRO A 168 -1.18 12.59 -9.79
C PRO A 168 0.28 12.99 -9.50
N GLN A 169 1.03 13.40 -10.52
CA GLN A 169 2.43 13.82 -10.42
C GLN A 169 2.64 15.12 -9.64
N ASN A 170 1.61 15.95 -9.45
CA ASN A 170 1.70 17.15 -8.63
C ASN A 170 1.69 16.82 -7.13
N CYS A 171 1.38 15.58 -6.75
CA CYS A 171 1.32 15.21 -5.35
C CYS A 171 2.70 15.38 -4.69
N LYS A 172 2.76 16.19 -3.63
CA LYS A 172 3.97 16.31 -2.82
C LYS A 172 4.33 14.94 -2.25
N ASN A 173 5.53 14.46 -2.58
CA ASN A 173 5.98 13.13 -2.15
C ASN A 173 5.84 12.96 -0.63
N ASN A 174 5.35 11.81 -0.18
CA ASN A 174 5.07 11.44 1.20
C ASN A 174 4.06 12.34 1.95
N CYS A 175 3.18 13.07 1.25
CA CYS A 175 2.09 13.84 1.88
C CYS A 175 0.72 13.14 1.77
N PRO A 176 0.26 12.42 2.81
CA PRO A 176 -1.06 11.75 2.80
C PRO A 176 -2.17 12.61 3.42
N ALA A 177 -1.97 13.92 3.58
CA ALA A 177 -2.83 14.77 4.40
C ALA A 177 -4.30 14.82 3.92
N CYS A 178 -4.52 14.82 2.61
CA CYS A 178 -5.86 14.73 2.03
C CYS A 178 -6.59 13.43 2.40
N ALA A 179 -5.86 12.30 2.53
CA ALA A 179 -6.46 11.03 2.93
C ALA A 179 -6.94 11.05 4.39
N ARG A 180 -6.22 11.72 5.29
CA ARG A 180 -6.60 11.84 6.72
C ARG A 180 -7.89 12.62 6.94
N MET A 181 -8.19 13.60 6.09
CA MET A 181 -9.41 14.41 6.20
C MET A 181 -10.60 13.84 5.43
N CYS A 182 -10.39 12.81 4.60
CA CYS A 182 -11.46 12.22 3.82
C CYS A 182 -12.46 11.54 4.77
N PRO A 183 -13.72 12.01 4.87
CA PRO A 183 -14.67 11.49 5.85
C PRO A 183 -14.99 10.01 5.63
N ASN A 184 -14.92 9.54 4.38
CA ASN A 184 -15.22 8.16 4.00
C ASN A 184 -13.97 7.30 3.84
N LYS A 185 -12.77 7.83 4.16
CA LYS A 185 -11.47 7.14 4.01
C LYS A 185 -11.27 6.58 2.59
N ALA A 186 -11.77 7.29 1.57
CA ALA A 186 -11.82 6.83 0.18
C ALA A 186 -10.51 7.07 -0.60
N ILE A 187 -9.65 7.97 -0.12
CA ILE A 187 -8.37 8.28 -0.77
C ILE A 187 -7.32 7.27 -0.30
N ILE A 188 -6.64 6.65 -1.26
CA ILE A 188 -5.63 5.62 -1.02
C ILE A 188 -4.28 6.08 -1.55
N PHE A 189 -3.23 5.91 -0.76
CA PHE A 189 -1.84 6.01 -1.19
C PHE A 189 -1.20 4.63 -1.06
N PRO A 190 -1.11 3.83 -2.15
CA PRO A 190 -0.63 2.45 -2.06
C PRO A 190 0.78 2.32 -1.44
N LYS A 191 1.62 3.35 -1.63
CA LYS A 191 2.98 3.45 -1.07
C LYS A 191 3.05 4.12 0.29
N TYR A 192 1.92 4.29 0.97
CA TYR A 192 1.93 4.71 2.36
C TYR A 192 2.11 3.51 3.29
N GLU A 193 2.74 3.77 4.43
CA GLU A 193 3.08 2.71 5.38
C GLU A 193 1.83 2.19 6.09
N LYS A 194 0.93 3.06 6.56
CA LYS A 194 -0.10 2.67 7.54
C LYS A 194 -1.50 2.57 6.95
N SER A 195 -2.25 1.59 7.45
CA SER A 195 -3.66 1.41 7.14
C SER A 195 -4.53 2.43 7.90
N PRO A 196 -5.64 2.93 7.33
CA PRO A 196 -6.28 2.52 6.06
C PRO A 196 -5.86 3.35 4.83
N ILE A 197 -4.96 4.33 5.01
CA ILE A 197 -4.51 5.20 3.93
C ILE A 197 -3.81 4.41 2.83
N ASN A 198 -3.12 3.32 3.17
CA ASN A 198 -2.46 2.44 2.22
C ASN A 198 -3.41 1.46 1.47
N GLY A 199 -4.71 1.51 1.74
CA GLY A 199 -5.72 0.62 1.18
C GLY A 199 -6.11 -0.55 2.09
N GLY A 200 -5.44 -0.72 3.23
CA GLY A 200 -5.85 -1.68 4.24
C GLY A 200 -7.18 -1.30 4.93
N LEU A 201 -7.73 -2.27 5.67
CA LEU A 201 -9.00 -2.12 6.39
C LEU A 201 -8.83 -1.82 7.88
N LYS A 202 -7.68 -2.16 8.46
CA LYS A 202 -7.37 -1.92 9.89
C LYS A 202 -7.05 -0.44 10.12
N ASP A 203 -7.44 0.14 11.25
CA ASP A 203 -7.12 1.55 11.55
C ASP A 203 -5.84 1.66 12.38
N GLU A 204 -4.69 1.63 11.69
CA GLU A 204 -3.36 1.74 12.31
C GLU A 204 -2.97 3.20 12.56
N GLU A 205 -3.51 4.14 11.79
CA GLU A 205 -3.34 5.58 12.04
C GLU A 205 -3.91 5.98 13.41
N LEU A 206 -5.07 5.44 13.78
CA LEU A 206 -5.68 5.73 15.07
C LEU A 206 -4.82 5.20 16.24
N ALA A 207 -4.28 3.98 16.13
CA ALA A 207 -3.43 3.39 17.16
C ALA A 207 -2.22 4.28 17.49
N VAL A 208 -1.51 4.77 16.46
CA VAL A 208 -0.37 5.68 16.63
C VAL A 208 -0.79 7.02 17.25
N SER A 209 -1.97 7.53 16.89
CA SER A 209 -2.47 8.78 17.45
C SER A 209 -2.79 8.65 18.95
N ILE A 210 -3.28 7.49 19.39
CA ILE A 210 -3.56 7.19 20.79
C ILE A 210 -2.25 7.07 21.56
N ASP A 211 -1.27 6.32 21.02
CA ASP A 211 0.05 6.16 21.65
C ASP A 211 0.76 7.51 21.78
N ALA A 212 0.81 8.31 20.72
CA ALA A 212 1.43 9.63 20.74
C ALA A 212 0.77 10.59 21.75
N LYS A 213 -0.57 10.58 21.84
CA LYS A 213 -1.32 11.36 22.85
C LYS A 213 -1.03 10.88 24.27
N THR A 214 -0.93 9.58 24.47
CA THR A 214 -0.63 8.97 25.79
C THR A 214 0.79 9.32 26.22
N VAL A 215 1.77 9.14 25.34
CA VAL A 215 3.17 9.55 25.58
C VAL A 215 3.27 11.05 25.83
N TYR A 216 2.55 11.88 25.08
CA TYR A 216 2.51 13.33 25.32
C TYR A 216 1.90 13.67 26.68
N ALA A 217 0.79 13.03 27.05
CA ALA A 217 0.14 13.25 28.33
C ALA A 217 1.04 12.82 29.50
N ASP A 218 1.73 11.69 29.39
CA ASP A 218 2.62 11.18 30.43
C ASP A 218 3.89 12.01 30.56
N THR A 219 4.49 12.45 29.46
CA THR A 219 5.62 13.39 29.49
C THR A 219 5.21 14.74 30.09
N LEU A 220 4.01 15.24 29.79
CA LEU A 220 3.47 16.45 30.41
C LEU A 220 3.25 16.26 31.92
N ARG A 221 2.65 15.15 32.35
CA ARG A 221 2.46 14.80 33.77
C ARG A 221 3.79 14.73 34.50
N ALA A 222 4.79 14.07 33.92
CA ALA A 222 6.13 13.97 34.49
C ALA A 222 6.78 15.36 34.68
N ARG A 223 6.69 16.24 33.67
CA ARG A 223 7.18 17.63 33.77
C ARG A 223 6.46 18.44 34.85
N LEU A 224 5.13 18.27 34.97
CA LEU A 224 4.35 18.95 36.00
C LEU A 224 4.68 18.44 37.41
N ALA A 225 4.92 17.14 37.57
CA ALA A 225 5.37 16.55 38.83
C ALA A 225 6.76 17.07 39.25
N GLN A 226 7.70 17.15 38.30
CA GLN A 226 9.03 17.74 38.54
C GLN A 226 8.93 19.21 38.96
N ARG A 227 8.08 20.01 38.32
CA ARG A 227 7.82 21.40 38.73
C ARG A 227 7.24 21.49 40.14
N ARG A 228 6.28 20.65 40.49
CA ARG A 228 5.70 20.61 41.86
C ARG A 228 6.74 20.24 42.91
N ALA A 229 7.61 19.26 42.62
CA ALA A 229 8.70 18.88 43.50
C ALA A 229 9.69 20.05 43.69
N GLY A 230 10.10 20.72 42.61
CA GLY A 230 11.00 21.90 42.69
C GLY A 230 10.41 23.08 43.48
N VAL A 231 9.11 23.34 43.35
CA VAL A 231 8.41 24.38 44.13
C VAL A 231 8.29 24.01 45.62
N SER A 232 8.26 22.71 45.95
CA SER A 232 8.23 22.24 47.34
C SER A 232 9.55 22.42 48.08
N PHE A 233 10.69 22.45 47.37
CA PHE A 233 12.00 22.72 47.99
C PHE A 233 12.16 24.22 48.33
N LEU A 234 11.73 25.11 47.44
CA LEU A 234 11.77 26.57 47.65
C LEU A 234 10.90 27.05 48.84
N LYS A 235 9.93 26.26 49.29
CA LYS A 235 9.10 26.58 50.47
C LYS A 235 9.72 26.11 51.80
N LYS A 236 10.72 25.22 51.79
CA LYS A 236 11.37 24.71 53.01
C LYS A 236 12.57 25.56 53.46
N ASP A 237 13.12 26.38 52.57
CA ASP A 237 14.29 27.23 52.87
C ASP A 237 13.92 28.61 53.47
N ASN A 238 12.65 28.82 53.82
CA ASN A 238 12.12 30.10 54.35
C ASN A 238 11.48 29.94 55.75
N GLN A 239 11.93 28.97 56.56
CA GLN A 239 11.61 28.86 57.99
C GLN A 239 12.86 28.97 58.85
#